data_AF-A0A8E0VQX2-F1
#
_entry.id   AF-A0A8E0VQX2-F1
#
_cell.length_a   1.000
_cell.length_b   1.000
_cell.length_c   1.000
_cell.angle_alpha   90.00
_cell.angle_beta   90.00
_cell.angle_gamma   90.00
#
_symmetry.space_group_name_H-M   'P 1'
#
loop_
_entity.id
_entity.type
_entity.pdbx_description
1 polymer ?
#
loop_
_entity_poly.entity_id
_entity_poly.type
_entity_poly.pdbx_seq_one_letter_code
_entity_poly.pdbx_strand_id
1 'polypeptide(L)'
;MLREKYDSADKRISKQFVRAFEDGKDWRVVAKHDGVNYQTVYHQIHADELRYERLPRSETQSKSLDYMETDQIVTWLEEDPTVTLELLQARVKAEFDKNVSHTTIGNHLDCRLITLKNFHLIPFGMKNSNTKERRKYSVLKMFKLDRLEDCIYWTDERNLDLFFPRTMEQCTEDTRSCLQICYNRGRSRI
;
A
#
# COMPACT_ATOMS: atom_id res chain seq x y z
N MET A 1 -18.51 -17.39 -43.59
CA MET A 1 -19.26 -16.32 -42.90
C MET A 1 -18.41 -15.85 -41.73
N LEU A 2 -17.78 -14.67 -41.86
CA LEU A 2 -16.97 -14.07 -40.80
C LEU A 2 -17.92 -13.50 -39.74
N ARG A 3 -17.91 -14.06 -38.52
CA ARG A 3 -18.54 -13.40 -37.37
C ARG A 3 -17.58 -12.33 -36.89
N GLU A 4 -17.74 -11.10 -37.39
CA GLU A 4 -17.07 -9.94 -36.80
C GLU A 4 -17.52 -9.83 -35.34
N LYS A 5 -16.56 -9.90 -34.43
CA LYS A 5 -16.81 -9.73 -33.00
C LYS A 5 -17.10 -8.25 -32.76
N TYR A 6 -18.34 -7.95 -32.40
CA TYR A 6 -18.73 -6.63 -31.96
C TYR A 6 -18.02 -6.28 -30.64
N ASP A 7 -17.28 -5.18 -30.63
CA ASP A 7 -16.68 -4.66 -29.41
C ASP A 7 -17.77 -3.99 -28.57
N SER A 8 -18.02 -4.53 -27.37
CA SER A 8 -19.04 -4.03 -26.43
C SER A 8 -18.83 -2.57 -25.98
N ALA A 9 -17.69 -1.97 -26.37
CA ALA A 9 -17.28 -0.63 -26.03
C ALA A 9 -17.99 0.48 -26.84
N ASP A 10 -18.63 0.19 -27.98
CA ASP A 10 -19.29 1.25 -28.76
C ASP A 10 -20.65 1.65 -28.17
N LYS A 11 -20.58 2.46 -27.11
CA LYS A 11 -21.72 2.99 -26.36
C LYS A 11 -22.67 3.82 -27.24
N ARG A 12 -22.26 4.28 -28.42
CA ARG A 12 -23.09 5.11 -29.31
C ARG A 12 -24.15 4.27 -30.00
N ILE A 13 -23.74 3.12 -30.53
CA ILE A 13 -24.61 2.16 -31.20
C ILE A 13 -25.61 1.57 -30.18
N SER A 14 -25.15 1.22 -28.97
CA SER A 14 -26.06 0.78 -27.90
C SER A 14 -27.12 1.82 -27.52
N LYS A 15 -26.76 3.11 -27.47
CA LYS A 15 -27.74 4.19 -27.23
C LYS A 15 -28.74 4.37 -28.36
N GLN A 16 -28.35 4.09 -29.60
CA GLN A 16 -29.22 4.17 -30.76
C GLN A 16 -30.33 3.12 -30.73
N PHE A 17 -30.01 1.90 -30.28
CA PHE A 17 -31.02 0.84 -30.10
C PHE A 17 -32.00 1.14 -28.97
N VAL A 18 -31.50 1.64 -27.83
CA VAL A 18 -32.35 2.04 -26.70
C VAL A 18 -33.31 3.16 -27.13
N ARG A 19 -32.82 4.18 -27.85
CA ARG A 19 -33.67 5.26 -28.38
C ARG A 19 -34.69 4.78 -29.42
N ALA A 20 -34.29 3.89 -30.33
CA ALA A 20 -35.22 3.31 -31.30
C ALA A 20 -36.35 2.52 -30.62
N PHE A 21 -36.04 1.83 -29.52
CA PHE A 21 -37.03 1.13 -28.70
C PHE A 21 -37.96 2.09 -27.95
N GLU A 22 -37.44 3.12 -27.31
CA GLU A 22 -38.22 4.17 -26.63
C GLU A 22 -39.16 4.92 -27.59
N ASP A 23 -38.70 5.18 -28.82
CA ASP A 23 -39.49 5.82 -29.89
C ASP A 23 -40.57 4.90 -30.50
N GLY A 24 -40.66 3.64 -30.06
CA GLY A 24 -41.59 2.64 -30.64
C GLY A 24 -41.25 2.21 -32.07
N LYS A 25 -40.01 2.46 -32.53
CA LYS A 25 -39.52 2.07 -33.86
C LYS A 25 -39.00 0.63 -33.83
N ASP A 26 -38.98 -0.01 -35.00
CA ASP A 26 -38.48 -1.39 -35.11
C ASP A 26 -36.94 -1.43 -35.02
N TRP A 27 -36.44 -1.53 -33.79
CA TRP A 27 -35.03 -1.65 -33.44
C TRP A 27 -34.34 -2.86 -34.10
N ARG A 28 -35.10 -3.87 -34.57
CA ARG A 28 -34.56 -5.04 -35.27
C ARG A 28 -33.95 -4.67 -36.62
N VAL A 29 -34.53 -3.67 -37.29
CA VAL A 29 -34.03 -3.15 -38.57
C VAL A 29 -32.72 -2.40 -38.36
N VAL A 30 -32.63 -1.62 -37.28
CA VAL A 30 -31.42 -0.88 -36.88
C VAL A 30 -30.29 -1.86 -36.55
N ALA A 31 -30.58 -2.93 -35.78
CA ALA A 31 -29.60 -3.97 -35.45
C ALA A 31 -29.04 -4.69 -36.68
N LYS A 32 -29.90 -4.98 -37.67
CA LYS A 32 -29.49 -5.62 -38.93
C LYS A 32 -28.64 -4.69 -39.80
N HIS A 33 -28.97 -3.41 -39.82
CA HIS A 33 -28.18 -2.39 -40.52
C HIS A 33 -26.78 -2.24 -39.91
N ASP A 34 -26.69 -2.26 -38.58
CA ASP A 34 -25.44 -2.06 -37.84
C ASP A 34 -24.66 -3.38 -37.61
N GLY A 35 -25.14 -4.51 -38.17
CA GLY A 35 -24.47 -5.81 -38.10
C GLY A 35 -24.41 -6.44 -36.70
N VAL A 36 -25.21 -5.96 -35.74
CA VAL A 36 -25.18 -6.42 -34.35
C VAL A 36 -26.10 -7.63 -34.16
N ASN A 37 -25.64 -8.63 -33.39
CA ASN A 37 -26.45 -9.79 -33.08
C ASN A 37 -27.73 -9.38 -32.35
N TYR A 38 -28.88 -9.78 -32.90
CA TYR A 38 -30.21 -9.58 -32.35
C TYR A 38 -30.28 -9.84 -30.83
N GLN A 39 -29.70 -10.95 -30.37
CA GLN A 39 -29.75 -11.35 -28.97
C GLN A 39 -28.96 -10.39 -28.07
N THR A 40 -27.85 -9.84 -28.57
CA THR A 40 -27.05 -8.83 -27.86
C THR A 40 -27.80 -7.52 -27.72
N VAL A 41 -28.48 -7.07 -28.79
CA VAL A 41 -29.29 -5.84 -28.77
C VAL A 41 -30.50 -6.01 -27.86
N TYR A 42 -31.16 -7.17 -27.91
CA TYR A 42 -32.27 -7.50 -27.02
C TYR A 42 -31.86 -7.44 -25.53
N HIS A 43 -30.74 -8.09 -25.16
CA HIS A 43 -30.22 -8.02 -23.79
C HIS A 43 -29.76 -6.62 -23.36
N GLN A 44 -29.40 -5.74 -24.31
CA GLN A 44 -29.05 -4.35 -24.03
C GLN A 44 -30.28 -3.46 -23.80
N ILE A 45 -31.31 -3.60 -24.64
CA ILE A 45 -32.56 -2.85 -24.53
C ILE A 45 -33.29 -3.22 -23.22
N HIS A 46 -33.38 -4.52 -22.94
CA HIS A 46 -33.99 -5.03 -21.72
C HIS A 46 -33.01 -5.08 -20.54
N ALA A 47 -31.82 -4.46 -20.63
CA ALA A 47 -30.82 -4.49 -19.56
C ALA A 47 -31.33 -3.86 -18.26
N ASP A 48 -32.22 -2.86 -18.33
CA ASP A 48 -32.81 -2.21 -17.16
C ASP A 48 -33.84 -3.10 -16.46
N GLU A 49 -34.63 -3.87 -17.21
CA GLU A 49 -35.53 -4.91 -16.68
C GLU A 49 -34.75 -6.17 -16.21
N LEU A 50 -33.64 -6.49 -16.86
CA LEU A 50 -32.75 -7.61 -16.55
C LEU A 50 -31.65 -7.27 -15.52
N ARG A 51 -31.76 -6.13 -14.83
CA ARG A 51 -30.78 -5.71 -13.79
C ARG A 51 -30.63 -6.69 -12.62
N TYR A 52 -31.49 -7.69 -12.50
CA TYR A 52 -31.46 -8.63 -11.40
C TYR A 52 -30.18 -9.45 -11.28
N GLU A 53 -29.38 -9.68 -12.33
CA GLU A 53 -28.25 -10.61 -12.23
C GLU A 53 -27.02 -10.29 -13.09
N ARG A 54 -26.59 -9.03 -13.22
CA ARG A 54 -25.15 -8.81 -13.49
C ARG A 54 -24.38 -9.02 -12.19
N LEU A 55 -24.37 -10.27 -11.73
CA LEU A 55 -23.46 -10.69 -10.67
C LEU A 55 -22.04 -10.36 -11.13
N PRO A 56 -21.17 -9.89 -10.22
CA PRO A 56 -19.76 -9.77 -10.54
C PRO A 56 -19.31 -11.11 -11.12
N ARG A 57 -18.55 -11.05 -12.22
CA ARG A 57 -18.02 -12.25 -12.87
C ARG A 57 -17.41 -13.12 -11.78
N SER A 58 -18.04 -14.27 -11.52
CA SER A 58 -17.62 -15.22 -10.51
C SER A 58 -16.27 -15.81 -10.93
N GLU A 59 -15.19 -15.09 -10.68
CA GLU A 59 -13.87 -15.68 -10.64
C GLU A 59 -13.77 -16.44 -9.34
N THR A 60 -14.18 -17.71 -9.40
CA THR A 60 -13.95 -18.70 -8.34
C THR A 60 -12.46 -19.07 -8.34
N GLN A 61 -11.57 -18.09 -8.21
CA GLN A 61 -10.18 -18.38 -7.89
C GLN A 61 -10.13 -18.64 -6.40
N SER A 62 -9.84 -19.88 -6.01
CA SER A 62 -9.56 -20.24 -4.62
C SER A 62 -8.43 -19.35 -4.12
N LYS A 63 -8.69 -18.57 -3.07
CA LYS A 63 -7.69 -17.68 -2.47
C LYS A 63 -6.51 -18.52 -1.99
N SER A 64 -5.29 -18.06 -2.28
CA SER A 64 -4.07 -18.80 -1.90
C SER A 64 -3.91 -18.93 -0.39
N LEU A 65 -4.33 -17.91 0.37
CA LEU A 65 -4.41 -17.94 1.83
C LEU A 65 -5.86 -17.69 2.26
N ASP A 66 -6.28 -18.44 3.27
CA ASP A 66 -7.56 -18.24 3.94
C ASP A 66 -7.51 -17.03 4.89
N TYR A 67 -8.69 -16.54 5.27
CA TYR A 67 -8.83 -15.43 6.21
C TYR A 67 -8.20 -15.77 7.58
N MET A 68 -8.36 -17.00 8.09
CA MET A 68 -7.78 -17.45 9.35
C MET A 68 -6.26 -17.53 9.31
N GLU A 69 -5.70 -18.03 8.20
CA GLU A 69 -4.24 -18.08 7.99
C GLU A 69 -3.67 -16.65 7.93
N THR A 70 -4.40 -15.74 7.29
CA THR A 70 -4.00 -14.33 7.22
C THR A 70 -4.00 -13.69 8.61
N ASP A 71 -5.01 -13.96 9.45
CA ASP A 71 -5.06 -13.44 10.83
C ASP A 71 -3.87 -13.96 11.67
N GLN A 72 -3.50 -15.24 11.50
CA GLN A 72 -2.34 -15.81 12.20
C GLN A 72 -1.03 -15.13 11.78
N ILE A 73 -0.87 -14.81 10.49
CA ILE A 73 0.28 -14.05 9.98
C ILE A 73 0.34 -12.67 10.64
N VAL A 74 -0.80 -12.01 10.86
CA VAL A 74 -0.87 -10.72 11.54
C VAL A 74 -0.44 -10.85 13.00
N THR A 75 -0.89 -11.90 13.72
CA THR A 75 -0.47 -12.15 15.09
C THR A 75 1.05 -12.29 15.21
N TRP A 76 1.71 -12.98 14.27
CA TRP A 76 3.17 -13.06 14.25
C TRP A 76 3.87 -11.71 14.06
N LEU A 77 3.28 -10.82 13.27
CA LEU A 77 3.79 -9.47 13.06
C LEU A 77 3.57 -8.56 14.28
N GLU A 78 2.50 -8.79 15.04
CA GLU A 78 2.25 -8.09 16.30
C GLU A 78 3.25 -8.50 17.39
N GLU A 79 3.62 -9.78 17.44
CA GLU A 79 4.64 -10.29 18.35
C GLU A 79 6.04 -9.77 18.00
N ASP A 80 6.41 -9.81 16.72
CA ASP A 80 7.69 -9.30 16.23
C ASP A 80 7.54 -8.56 14.88
N PRO A 81 7.52 -7.21 14.89
CA PRO A 81 7.38 -6.42 13.67
C PRO A 81 8.66 -6.38 12.81
N THR A 82 9.75 -7.01 13.24
CA THR A 82 11.01 -7.06 12.47
C THR A 82 11.08 -8.23 11.51
N VAL A 83 10.09 -9.14 11.55
CA VAL A 83 10.03 -10.32 10.71
C VAL A 83 9.95 -9.94 9.23
N THR A 84 10.81 -10.54 8.41
CA THR A 84 10.82 -10.33 6.96
C THR A 84 9.77 -11.20 6.26
N LEU A 85 9.37 -10.80 5.03
CA LEU A 85 8.45 -11.61 4.22
C LEU A 85 8.98 -13.02 3.91
N GLU A 86 10.30 -13.18 3.79
CA GLU A 86 10.96 -14.49 3.63
C GLU A 86 10.73 -15.39 4.85
N LEU A 87 10.88 -14.82 6.05
CA LEU A 87 10.65 -15.56 7.29
C LEU A 87 9.17 -15.89 7.48
N LEU A 88 8.26 -14.97 7.11
CA LEU A 88 6.83 -15.26 7.07
C LEU A 88 6.50 -16.39 6.09
N GLN A 89 7.10 -16.39 4.90
CA GLN A 89 6.91 -17.47 3.92
C GLN A 89 7.37 -18.81 4.48
N ALA A 90 8.54 -18.85 5.13
CA ALA A 90 9.05 -20.05 5.76
C ALA A 90 8.11 -20.56 6.88
N ARG A 91 7.56 -19.64 7.70
CA ARG A 91 6.57 -19.97 8.74
C ARG A 91 5.26 -20.48 8.15
N VAL A 92 4.72 -19.83 7.12
CA VAL A 92 3.50 -20.25 6.42
C VAL A 92 3.66 -21.65 5.83
N LYS A 93 4.82 -21.93 5.22
CA LYS A 93 5.13 -23.27 4.71
C LYS A 93 5.23 -24.30 5.83
N ALA A 94 5.79 -23.95 6.97
CA ALA A 94 5.94 -24.87 8.10
C ALA A 94 4.61 -25.18 8.81
N GLU A 95 3.72 -24.18 8.95
CA GLU A 95 2.50 -24.31 9.74
C GLU A 95 1.27 -24.72 8.92
N PHE A 96 1.16 -24.24 7.68
CA PHE A 96 0.01 -24.48 6.80
C PHE A 96 0.31 -25.42 5.62
N ASP A 97 1.56 -25.86 5.45
CA ASP A 97 2.04 -26.64 4.30
C ASP A 97 1.76 -25.98 2.93
N LYS A 98 1.71 -24.65 2.91
CA LYS A 98 1.43 -23.84 1.71
C LYS A 98 2.68 -23.13 1.21
N ASN A 99 2.99 -23.34 -0.06
CA ASN A 99 4.06 -22.62 -0.73
C ASN A 99 3.50 -21.37 -1.42
N VAL A 100 3.56 -20.23 -0.73
CA VAL A 100 3.08 -18.94 -1.22
C VAL A 100 4.23 -18.04 -1.64
N SER A 101 4.03 -17.15 -2.62
CA SER A 101 5.05 -16.18 -3.03
C SER A 101 5.13 -14.99 -2.04
N HIS A 102 6.26 -14.26 -2.01
CA HIS A 102 6.37 -13.01 -1.25
C HIS A 102 5.30 -11.99 -1.65
N THR A 103 5.02 -11.88 -2.95
CA THR A 103 3.98 -11.00 -3.48
C THR A 103 2.60 -11.39 -2.99
N THR A 104 2.33 -12.69 -2.82
CA THR A 104 1.05 -13.16 -2.28
C THR A 104 0.90 -12.70 -0.82
N ILE A 105 1.89 -12.95 0.03
CA ILE A 105 1.86 -12.53 1.43
C ILE A 105 1.75 -11.00 1.52
N GLY A 106 2.55 -10.27 0.74
CA GLY A 106 2.50 -8.80 0.66
C GLY A 106 1.11 -8.29 0.29
N ASN A 107 0.49 -8.84 -0.76
CA ASN A 107 -0.87 -8.46 -1.17
C ASN A 107 -1.90 -8.74 -0.06
N HIS A 108 -1.78 -9.87 0.66
CA HIS A 108 -2.67 -10.18 1.77
C HIS A 108 -2.50 -9.20 2.94
N LEU A 109 -1.27 -8.79 3.25
CA LEU A 109 -0.97 -7.78 4.26
C LEU A 109 -1.46 -6.38 3.83
N ASP A 110 -1.30 -6.03 2.57
CA ASP A 110 -1.79 -4.77 1.99
C ASP A 110 -3.32 -4.71 2.03
N CYS A 111 -4.01 -5.82 1.74
CA CYS A 111 -5.46 -5.94 1.92
C CYS A 111 -5.89 -5.75 3.39
N ARG A 112 -5.00 -6.02 4.36
CA ARG A 112 -5.20 -5.74 5.79
C ARG A 112 -4.70 -4.36 6.22
N LEU A 113 -4.26 -3.52 5.28
CA LEU A 113 -3.71 -2.19 5.52
C LEU A 113 -2.45 -2.21 6.41
N ILE A 114 -1.71 -3.32 6.40
CA ILE A 114 -0.42 -3.43 7.09
C ILE A 114 0.66 -3.00 6.12
N THR A 115 1.21 -1.81 6.33
CA THR A 115 2.28 -1.26 5.51
C THR A 115 3.58 -1.21 6.29
N LEU A 116 4.70 -1.49 5.59
CA LEU A 116 6.03 -1.30 6.14
C LEU A 116 6.26 0.18 6.49
N LYS A 117 6.69 0.43 7.72
CA LYS A 117 7.05 1.76 8.21
C LYS A 117 8.46 1.72 8.79
N ASN A 118 9.17 2.83 8.64
CA ASN A 118 10.49 2.98 9.26
C ASN A 118 10.37 2.95 10.79
N PHE A 119 11.30 2.25 11.44
CA PHE A 119 11.39 2.27 12.90
C PHE A 119 11.68 3.66 13.42
N HIS A 120 10.92 4.09 14.43
CA HIS A 120 11.24 5.31 15.17
C HIS A 120 12.37 5.01 16.17
N LEU A 121 13.58 5.50 15.85
CA LEU A 121 14.75 5.34 16.72
C LEU A 121 14.59 6.21 17.96
N ILE A 122 14.42 5.56 19.11
CA ILE A 122 14.33 6.23 20.41
C ILE A 122 15.70 6.16 21.09
N PRO A 123 16.24 7.28 21.60
CA PRO A 123 17.48 7.30 22.36
C PRO A 123 17.49 6.27 23.51
N PHE A 124 18.65 5.65 23.72
CA PHE A 124 18.82 4.66 24.78
C PHE A 124 18.49 5.26 26.16
N GLY A 125 17.76 4.49 26.99
CA GLY A 125 17.34 4.93 28.32
C GLY A 125 16.18 5.93 28.35
N MET A 126 15.64 6.36 27.20
CA MET A 126 14.48 7.24 27.13
C MET A 126 13.17 6.56 27.57
N LYS A 127 13.11 5.22 27.66
CA LYS A 127 11.94 4.52 28.22
C LYS A 127 12.05 4.21 29.71
N ASN A 128 13.20 4.48 30.34
CA ASN A 128 13.42 4.18 31.76
C ASN A 128 12.47 5.02 32.64
N SER A 129 11.88 4.40 33.67
CA SER A 129 10.90 5.05 34.56
C SER A 129 11.48 6.31 35.22
N ASN A 130 12.67 6.20 35.80
CA ASN A 130 13.38 7.33 36.42
C ASN A 130 13.62 8.48 35.42
N THR A 131 14.11 8.17 34.21
CA THR A 131 14.33 9.19 33.16
C THR A 131 13.02 9.82 32.66
N LYS A 132 11.91 9.08 32.64
CA LYS A 132 10.58 9.65 32.34
C LYS A 132 10.12 10.61 33.43
N GLU A 133 10.30 10.23 34.69
CA GLU A 133 9.90 11.05 35.84
C GLU A 133 10.72 12.34 35.92
N ARG A 134 12.05 12.27 35.74
CA ARG A 134 12.92 13.45 35.67
C ARG A 134 12.53 14.40 34.55
N ARG A 135 12.19 13.88 33.37
CA ARG A 135 11.70 14.71 32.26
C ARG A 135 10.35 15.34 32.57
N LYS A 136 9.41 14.59 33.15
CA LYS A 136 8.12 15.12 33.61
C LYS A 136 8.32 16.26 34.61
N TYR A 137 9.16 16.05 35.62
CA TYR A 137 9.48 17.08 36.62
C TYR A 137 10.10 18.32 35.97
N SER A 138 11.05 18.13 35.05
CA SER A 138 11.72 19.23 34.35
C SER A 138 10.72 20.06 33.54
N VAL A 139 9.85 19.41 32.77
CA VAL A 139 8.79 20.09 31.99
C VAL A 139 7.81 20.84 32.91
N LEU A 140 7.38 20.23 34.01
CA LEU A 140 6.51 20.89 34.99
C LEU A 140 7.17 22.10 35.64
N LYS A 141 8.47 22.04 35.93
CA LYS A 141 9.24 23.18 36.44
C LYS A 141 9.27 24.31 35.43
N MET A 142 9.40 24.00 34.14
CA MET A 142 9.38 25.00 33.07
C MET A 142 8.03 25.67 32.91
N PHE A 143 6.93 24.92 32.92
CA PHE A 143 5.59 25.51 32.92
C PHE A 143 5.32 26.42 34.12
N LYS A 144 5.96 26.16 35.27
CA LYS A 144 5.86 27.06 36.43
C LYS A 144 6.61 28.37 36.21
N LEU A 145 7.81 28.32 35.63
CA LEU A 145 8.61 29.52 35.32
C LEU A 145 7.95 30.37 34.22
N ASP A 146 7.38 29.72 33.21
CA ASP A 146 6.64 30.39 32.13
C ASP A 146 5.43 31.18 32.67
N ARG A 147 4.70 30.63 33.64
CA ARG A 147 3.60 31.33 34.33
C ARG A 147 4.05 32.51 35.19
N LEU A 148 5.33 32.55 35.57
CA LEU A 148 5.92 33.65 36.33
C LEU A 148 6.51 34.74 35.41
N GLU A 149 6.32 34.61 34.10
CA GLU A 149 6.88 35.49 33.05
C GLU A 149 8.43 35.56 33.06
N ASP A 150 9.09 34.56 33.65
CA ASP A 150 10.54 34.43 33.64
C ASP A 150 11.02 33.94 32.26
N CYS A 151 12.04 34.62 31.71
CA CYS A 151 12.65 34.21 30.44
C CYS A 151 13.47 32.92 30.57
N ILE A 152 13.11 31.88 29.82
CA ILE A 152 13.83 30.60 29.79
C ILE A 152 14.87 30.62 28.66
N TYR A 153 16.15 30.61 29.02
CA TYR A 153 17.25 30.45 28.08
C TYR A 153 17.74 28.99 28.03
N TRP A 154 17.88 28.47 26.82
CA TRP A 154 18.41 27.14 26.57
C TRP A 154 19.78 27.23 25.90
N THR A 155 20.77 26.56 26.49
CA THR A 155 22.10 26.38 25.88
C THR A 155 22.32 24.90 25.64
N ASP A 156 22.66 24.55 24.40
CA ASP A 156 23.06 23.20 24.03
C ASP A 156 24.33 23.25 23.18
N GLU A 157 25.26 22.35 23.49
CA GLU A 157 26.51 22.21 22.75
C GLU A 157 26.32 21.12 21.70
N ARG A 158 26.17 21.52 20.44
CA ARG A 158 26.21 20.58 19.32
C ARG A 158 27.64 20.42 18.84
N ASN A 159 28.19 19.22 19.04
CA ASN A 159 29.44 18.83 18.39
C ASN A 159 29.21 18.85 16.87
N LEU A 160 29.90 19.76 16.17
CA LEU A 160 29.97 19.77 14.72
C LEU A 160 31.08 18.83 14.31
N ASP A 161 30.74 17.73 13.64
CA ASP A 161 31.74 16.96 12.93
C ASP A 161 32.32 17.84 11.81
N LEU A 162 33.63 18.10 11.85
CA LEU A 162 34.34 18.87 10.82
C LEU A 162 34.36 18.16 9.46
N PHE A 163 33.82 16.94 9.38
CA PHE A 163 33.81 16.11 8.18
C PHE A 163 32.46 16.20 7.47
N PHE A 164 32.41 17.01 6.42
CA PHE A 164 31.27 17.08 5.49
C PHE A 164 31.68 16.41 4.16
N PRO A 165 31.46 15.10 3.97
CA PRO A 165 31.73 14.50 2.67
C PRO A 165 30.77 15.09 1.63
N ARG A 166 31.25 15.32 0.40
CA ARG A 166 30.36 15.63 -0.71
C ARG A 166 29.50 14.41 -1.02
N THR A 167 28.19 14.55 -0.92
CA THR A 167 27.22 13.48 -1.21
C THR A 167 27.03 13.23 -2.71
N MET A 168 27.45 14.19 -3.55
CA MET A 168 27.29 14.13 -4.99
C MET A 168 28.62 14.37 -5.68
N GLU A 169 28.92 13.53 -6.66
CA GLU A 169 30.07 13.65 -7.54
C GLU A 169 29.61 13.50 -8.99
N GLN A 170 30.34 14.14 -9.91
CA GLN A 170 30.16 13.95 -11.34
C GLN A 170 31.00 12.74 -11.78
N CYS A 171 30.35 11.72 -12.33
CA CYS A 171 30.99 10.56 -12.92
C CYS A 171 30.55 10.39 -14.37
N THR A 172 31.42 9.81 -15.20
CA THR A 172 31.04 9.31 -16.51
C THR A 172 30.03 8.17 -16.38
N GLU A 173 29.06 8.11 -17.30
CA GLU A 173 28.09 7.00 -17.39
C GLU A 173 28.86 5.67 -17.34
N ASP A 174 28.40 4.72 -16.51
CA ASP A 174 29.02 3.41 -16.22
C ASP A 174 30.24 3.36 -15.28
N THR A 175 30.66 4.48 -14.70
CA THR A 175 31.69 4.48 -13.63
C THR A 175 31.13 4.97 -12.30
N ARG A 176 31.43 4.26 -11.21
CA ARG A 176 31.10 4.68 -9.85
C ARG A 176 32.38 5.12 -9.15
N SER A 177 32.51 6.40 -8.82
CA SER A 177 33.52 6.84 -7.88
C SER A 177 33.15 6.34 -6.48
N CYS A 178 34.12 5.75 -5.80
CA CYS A 178 33.95 5.20 -4.46
C CYS A 178 34.77 6.04 -3.49
N LEU A 179 34.11 6.88 -2.69
CA LEU A 179 34.76 7.51 -1.54
C LEU A 179 34.80 6.49 -0.39
N GLN A 180 35.99 6.01 -0.03
CA GLN A 180 36.17 5.17 1.14
C GLN A 180 36.17 6.05 2.39
N ILE A 181 35.06 6.05 3.14
CA ILE A 181 34.95 6.78 4.41
C ILE A 181 35.22 5.80 5.56
N CYS A 182 36.16 6.15 6.43
CA CYS A 182 36.34 5.46 7.72
C CYS A 182 35.28 5.97 8.71
N TYR A 183 34.26 5.15 9.00
CA TYR A 183 33.35 5.42 10.13
C TYR A 183 34.08 5.18 11.45
N ASN A 184 34.73 6.19 11.99
CA ASN A 184 35.11 6.19 13.40
C ASN A 184 33.84 6.41 14.24
N ARG A 185 33.11 5.33 14.54
CA ARG A 185 32.15 5.34 15.66
C ARG A 185 32.95 5.60 16.93
N GLY A 186 32.71 6.76 17.53
CA GLY A 186 33.47 7.33 18.64
C GLY A 186 34.03 6.31 19.65
N ARG A 187 35.35 6.26 19.71
CA ARG A 187 36.12 5.78 20.87
C ARG A 187 37.32 6.70 21.05
N SER A 188 37.06 7.92 21.51
CA SER A 188 38.12 8.70 22.16
C SER A 188 38.26 8.12 23.57
N ARG A 189 39.26 7.24 23.74
CA ARG A 189 39.88 7.00 25.04
C ARG A 189 40.86 8.14 25.27
N ILE A 190 40.53 9.02 26.21
CA ILE A 190 41.49 9.72 27.07
C ILE A 190 40.91 9.63 28.48
#